data_AF-A0A1V5Z5K3-F1
#
_entry.id   AF-A0A1V5Z5K3-F1
#
_cell.length_a   1.000
_cell.length_b   1.000
_cell.length_c   1.000
_cell.angle_alpha   90.00
_cell.angle_beta   90.00
_cell.angle_gamma   90.00
#
_symmetry.space_group_name_H-M   'P 1'
#
loop_
_entity.id
_entity.type
_entity.pdbx_description
1 polymer ?
#
loop_
_entity_poly.entity_id
_entity_poly.type
_entity_poly.pdbx_seq_one_letter_code
_entity_poly.pdbx_strand_id
1 'polypeptide(L)'
;MNAWTITRDYIADPDAKRGTNSNAVGMTGPHGIPTALTAKKIAEHPDAKPFRMLDDDGILYYEGFLIGDECAPLDDFGEPNAGCTRIQVLENGAWVEV
;
A
#
# COMPACT_ATOMS: atom_id res chain seq x y z
N MET A 1 -2.75 -0.19 16.14
CA MET A 1 -2.24 -1.31 15.32
C MET A 1 -1.82 -0.68 14.01
N ASN A 2 -0.63 -1.03 13.51
CA ASN A 2 -0.14 -0.51 12.25
C ASN A 2 -0.08 -1.67 11.27
N ALA A 3 -0.83 -1.58 10.18
CA ALA A 3 -0.84 -2.59 9.14
C ALA A 3 -1.28 -1.98 7.80
N TRP A 4 -0.74 -2.48 6.70
CA TRP A 4 -1.18 -2.08 5.36
C TRP A 4 -1.17 -3.25 4.40
N THR A 5 -1.91 -3.13 3.30
CA THR A 5 -1.86 -4.08 2.18
C THR A 5 -2.00 -3.38 0.84
N ILE A 6 -1.28 -3.88 -0.17
CA ILE A 6 -1.43 -3.43 -1.56
C ILE A 6 -2.47 -4.31 -2.25
N THR A 7 -3.47 -3.67 -2.86
CA THR A 7 -4.57 -4.37 -3.57
C THR A 7 -4.50 -4.17 -5.08
N ARG A 8 -3.85 -3.10 -5.55
CA ARG A 8 -3.52 -2.89 -6.96
C ARG A 8 -2.08 -2.44 -7.10
N ASP A 9 -1.42 -3.02 -8.08
CA ASP A 9 -0.08 -2.69 -8.53
C ASP A 9 -0.17 -2.39 -10.03
N TYR A 10 0.01 -1.13 -10.39
CA TYR A 10 -0.11 -0.63 -11.76
C TYR A 10 1.19 -0.79 -12.57
N ILE A 11 2.28 -1.13 -11.91
CA ILE A 11 3.60 -1.33 -12.51
C ILE A 11 4.08 -2.79 -12.42
N ALA A 12 3.17 -3.70 -12.06
CA ALA A 12 3.47 -5.12 -11.96
C ALA A 12 3.97 -5.68 -13.29
N ASP A 13 5.02 -6.50 -13.21
CA ASP A 13 5.41 -7.36 -14.32
C ASP A 13 4.28 -8.37 -14.57
N PRO A 14 3.78 -8.47 -15.82
CA PRO A 14 2.65 -9.34 -16.16
C PRO A 14 2.91 -10.83 -15.88
N ASP A 15 4.18 -11.26 -15.87
CA ASP A 15 4.59 -12.63 -15.61
C ASP A 15 4.97 -12.88 -14.13
N ALA A 16 5.04 -11.81 -13.33
CA ALA A 16 5.41 -11.93 -11.92
C ALA A 16 4.27 -12.47 -11.05
N LYS A 17 4.63 -13.36 -10.13
CA LYS A 17 3.73 -13.88 -9.11
C LYS A 17 3.37 -12.78 -8.10
N ARG A 18 2.08 -12.68 -7.77
CA ARG A 18 1.57 -11.81 -6.69
C ARG A 18 2.28 -12.06 -5.35
N GLY A 19 2.43 -10.99 -4.57
CA GLY A 19 3.12 -11.01 -3.29
C GLY A 19 4.65 -10.93 -3.42
N THR A 20 5.16 -10.41 -4.54
CA THR A 20 6.59 -10.20 -4.79
C THR A 20 6.85 -8.74 -5.12
N ASN A 21 8.12 -8.31 -5.08
CA ASN A 21 8.49 -6.93 -5.41
C ASN A 21 8.13 -6.52 -6.84
N SER A 22 8.02 -7.49 -7.77
CA SER A 22 7.60 -7.27 -9.16
C SER A 22 6.09 -7.41 -9.37
N ASN A 23 5.33 -7.80 -8.35
CA ASN A 23 3.86 -7.81 -8.34
C ASN A 23 3.38 -7.78 -6.89
N ALA A 24 3.17 -6.56 -6.38
CA ALA A 24 2.95 -6.29 -4.97
C ALA A 24 1.51 -6.61 -4.50
N VAL A 25 0.62 -7.05 -5.39
CA VAL A 25 -0.77 -7.37 -5.03
C VAL A 25 -0.80 -8.44 -3.93
N GLY A 26 -1.45 -8.11 -2.83
CA GLY A 26 -1.58 -8.96 -1.65
C GLY A 26 -0.40 -8.90 -0.67
N MET A 27 0.62 -8.07 -0.94
CA MET A 27 1.66 -7.78 0.04
C MET A 27 1.07 -7.05 1.25
N THR A 28 1.71 -7.24 2.40
CA THR A 28 1.31 -6.64 3.68
C THR A 28 2.52 -6.15 4.44
N GLY A 29 2.37 -5.07 5.20
CA GLY A 29 3.41 -4.58 6.13
C GLY A 29 2.84 -4.07 7.45
N PRO A 30 3.72 -3.64 8.38
CA PRO A 30 5.17 -3.48 8.19
C PRO A 30 5.93 -4.82 8.10
N HIS A 31 7.11 -4.79 7.47
CA HIS A 31 7.90 -5.98 7.14
C HIS A 31 8.24 -6.78 8.41
N GLY A 32 7.95 -8.10 8.42
CA GLY A 32 8.31 -9.00 9.52
C GLY A 32 7.34 -9.05 10.71
N ILE A 33 6.17 -8.40 10.67
CA ILE A 33 5.12 -8.68 11.68
C ILE A 33 4.54 -10.09 11.47
N PRO A 34 4.41 -10.92 12.53
CA PRO A 34 3.82 -12.25 12.41
C PRO A 34 2.36 -12.19 11.92
N THR A 35 2.15 -12.60 10.67
CA THR A 35 1.11 -13.45 10.04
C THR A 35 -0.37 -13.44 10.49
N ALA A 36 -0.80 -12.68 11.50
CA ALA A 36 -2.20 -12.73 11.98
C ALA A 36 -3.19 -11.98 11.08
N LEU A 37 -2.71 -10.96 10.35
CA LEU A 37 -3.51 -10.13 9.44
C LEU A 37 -3.15 -10.45 7.99
N THR A 38 -4.09 -11.10 7.31
CA THR A 38 -4.01 -11.27 5.86
C THR A 38 -4.40 -9.95 5.18
N ALA A 39 -4.00 -9.77 3.91
CA ALA A 39 -4.44 -8.64 3.08
C ALA A 39 -5.96 -8.41 3.16
N LYS A 40 -6.74 -9.49 3.09
CA LYS A 40 -8.21 -9.45 3.24
C LYS A 40 -8.64 -8.86 4.58
N LYS A 41 -8.06 -9.32 5.70
CA LYS A 41 -8.42 -8.82 7.03
C LYS A 41 -8.05 -7.34 7.22
N ILE A 42 -6.97 -6.88 6.60
CA ILE A 42 -6.58 -5.46 6.63
C ILE A 42 -7.59 -4.64 5.85
N ALA A 43 -7.92 -5.05 4.62
CA ALA A 43 -8.87 -4.33 3.77
C ALA A 43 -10.31 -4.29 4.34
N GLU A 44 -10.72 -5.32 5.09
CA GLU A 44 -12.04 -5.42 5.73
C GLU A 44 -12.08 -4.83 7.15
N HIS A 45 -10.95 -4.31 7.68
CA HIS A 45 -10.91 -3.77 9.03
C HIS A 45 -11.75 -2.47 9.13
N PRO A 46 -12.52 -2.26 10.22
CA PRO A 46 -13.37 -1.07 10.36
C PRO A 46 -12.60 0.25 10.31
N ASP A 47 -11.35 0.25 10.78
CA ASP A 47 -10.47 1.43 10.77
C ASP A 47 -9.61 1.54 9.50
N ALA A 48 -9.83 0.68 8.50
CA ALA A 48 -9.05 0.70 7.27
C ALA A 48 -9.36 1.94 6.44
N LYS A 49 -8.31 2.68 6.07
CA LYS A 49 -8.39 3.80 5.12
C LYS A 49 -7.80 3.39 3.77
N PRO A 50 -8.46 3.70 2.64
CA PRO A 50 -7.86 3.56 1.33
C PRO A 50 -6.65 4.49 1.19
N PHE A 51 -5.58 4.00 0.58
CA PHE A 51 -4.44 4.81 0.19
C PHE A 51 -4.09 4.59 -1.29
N ARG A 52 -3.35 5.55 -1.84
CA ARG A 52 -2.65 5.43 -3.11
C ARG A 52 -1.25 6.01 -3.04
N MET A 53 -0.31 5.41 -3.76
CA MET A 53 1.09 5.89 -3.84
C MET A 53 1.44 6.28 -5.26
N LEU A 54 2.17 7.39 -5.38
CA LEU A 54 2.57 7.98 -6.65
C LEU A 54 4.07 8.23 -6.68
N ASP A 55 4.65 8.24 -7.88
CA ASP A 55 6.00 8.73 -8.12
C ASP A 55 6.08 10.28 -8.10
N ASP A 56 7.27 10.81 -8.37
CA ASP A 56 7.55 12.25 -8.44
C ASP A 56 6.88 12.97 -9.61
N ASP A 57 6.58 12.24 -10.69
CA ASP A 57 5.79 12.74 -11.83
C ASP A 57 4.27 12.67 -11.57
N GLY A 58 3.82 12.08 -10.46
CA GLY A 58 2.41 11.93 -10.11
C GLY A 58 1.72 10.76 -10.81
N ILE A 59 2.47 9.78 -11.29
CA ILE A 59 1.96 8.52 -11.82
C ILE A 59 1.56 7.61 -10.67
N LEU A 60 0.35 7.07 -10.72
CA LEU A 60 -0.17 6.13 -9.73
C LEU A 60 0.49 4.76 -9.87
N TYR A 61 1.19 4.30 -8.84
CA TYR A 61 1.85 2.99 -8.82
C TYR A 61 1.07 1.96 -8.02
N TYR A 62 0.53 2.34 -6.86
CA TYR A 62 -0.11 1.40 -5.94
C TYR A 62 -1.40 1.95 -5.37
N GLU A 63 -2.35 1.06 -5.12
CA GLU A 63 -3.52 1.31 -4.27
C GLU A 63 -3.65 0.22 -3.21
N GLY A 64 -4.18 0.58 -2.04
CA GLY A 64 -4.27 -0.33 -0.93
C GLY A 64 -5.12 0.18 0.22
N PHE A 65 -5.00 -0.53 1.35
CA PHE A 65 -5.63 -0.16 2.60
C PHE A 65 -4.60 -0.14 3.72
N LEU A 66 -4.70 0.84 4.61
CA LEU A 66 -3.87 0.95 5.80
C LEU A 66 -4.71 1.12 7.06
N ILE A 67 -4.13 0.77 8.20
CA ILE A 67 -4.66 0.97 9.54
C ILE A 67 -3.53 1.60 10.35
N GLY A 68 -3.79 2.72 11.01
CA GLY A 68 -2.80 3.40 11.84
C GLY A 68 -1.95 4.37 11.04
N ASP A 69 -0.63 4.11 10.99
CA ASP A 69 0.35 4.98 10.36
C ASP A 69 0.13 5.12 8.85
N GLU A 70 -0.10 6.35 8.40
CA GLU A 70 -0.44 6.70 7.03
C GLU A 70 0.77 6.75 6.10
N CYS A 71 1.96 6.96 6.63
CA CYS A 71 3.20 6.97 5.85
C CYS A 71 3.82 5.57 5.72
N ALA A 72 3.44 4.62 6.58
CA ALA A 72 4.01 3.28 6.60
C ALA A 72 4.03 2.55 5.24
N PRO A 73 3.00 2.59 4.38
CA PRO A 73 3.09 1.93 3.07
C PRO A 73 4.17 2.53 2.16
N LEU A 74 4.38 3.84 2.25
CA LEU A 74 5.41 4.56 1.49
C LEU A 74 6.80 4.22 2.04
N ASP A 75 6.99 4.42 3.33
CA ASP A 75 8.29 4.24 4.01
C ASP A 75 8.75 2.78 3.99
N ASP A 76 7.83 1.82 4.20
CA ASP A 76 8.16 0.40 4.28
C ASP A 76 8.40 -0.23 2.90
N PHE A 77 7.74 0.28 1.84
CA PHE A 77 7.70 -0.39 0.54
C PHE A 77 7.73 0.56 -0.65
N GLY A 78 6.82 1.53 -0.74
CA GLY A 78 6.65 2.36 -1.94
C GLY A 78 7.94 3.07 -2.37
N GLU A 79 8.58 3.81 -1.45
CA GLU A 79 9.84 4.50 -1.68
C GLU A 79 11.00 3.52 -1.94
N PRO A 80 11.31 2.55 -1.06
CA PRO A 80 12.46 1.67 -1.25
C PRO A 80 12.32 0.66 -2.41
N ASN A 81 11.11 0.24 -2.77
CA ASN A 81 10.89 -0.75 -3.83
C ASN A 81 10.80 -0.12 -5.24
N ALA A 82 10.07 0.98 -5.36
CA ALA A 82 9.65 1.51 -6.65
C ALA A 82 9.88 3.01 -6.84
N GLY A 83 10.43 3.71 -5.83
CA GLY A 83 10.66 5.15 -5.92
C GLY A 83 9.37 5.98 -5.87
N CYS A 84 8.32 5.50 -5.20
CA CYS A 84 7.20 6.38 -4.87
C CYS A 84 7.71 7.52 -3.99
N THR A 85 7.19 8.72 -4.19
CA THR A 85 7.57 9.91 -3.41
C THR A 85 6.40 10.53 -2.66
N ARG A 86 5.18 10.06 -2.94
CA ARG A 86 3.95 10.63 -2.40
C ARG A 86 2.97 9.53 -2.03
N ILE A 87 2.31 9.71 -0.89
CA ILE A 87 1.18 8.88 -0.46
C ILE A 87 -0.03 9.78 -0.23
N GLN A 88 -1.19 9.29 -0.64
CA GLN A 88 -2.46 9.96 -0.43
C GLN A 88 -3.45 9.01 0.21
N VAL A 89 -4.16 9.50 1.22
CA VAL A 89 -5.18 8.76 1.97
C VAL A 89 -6.55 9.34 1.64
N LEU A 90 -7.55 8.47 1.46
CA LEU A 90 -8.90 8.92 1.16
C LEU A 90 -9.60 9.39 2.44
N GLU A 91 -9.83 10.69 2.55
CA GLU A 91 -10.52 11.31 3.67
C GLU A 91 -11.75 12.08 3.19
N ASN A 92 -12.92 11.80 3.78
CA ASN A 92 -14.18 12.47 3.44
C ASN A 92 -14.50 12.50 1.92
N GLY A 93 -14.09 11.46 1.19
CA GLY A 93 -14.30 11.34 -0.25
C GLY A 93 -13.28 12.09 -1.12
N ALA A 94 -12.23 12.68 -0.54
CA ALA A 94 -11.14 13.35 -1.25
C ALA A 94 -9.80 12.69 -0.92
N TRP A 95 -8.90 12.65 -1.90
CA TRP A 95 -7.52 12.21 -1.68
C TRP A 95 -6.72 13.34 -1.05
N VAL A 96 -6.19 13.09 0.14
CA VAL A 96 -5.36 14.03 0.90
C VAL A 96 -3.95 13.48 0.94
N GLU A 97 -2.98 14.31 0.58
CA GLU A 97 -1.56 13.99 0.73
C GLU A 97 -1.16 14.14 2.20
N VAL A 98 -0.38 13.17 2.68
CA VAL A 98 0.03 13.06 4.09
C VAL A 98 1.49 13.47 4.25
#